data_AF-A0A821W8B5-F1
#
_entry.id   AF-A0A821W8B5-F1
#
_cell.length_a   1.000
_cell.length_b   1.000
_cell.length_c   1.000
_cell.angle_alpha   90.00
_cell.angle_beta   90.00
_cell.angle_gamma   90.00
#
_symmetry.space_group_name_H-M   'P 1'
#
loop_
_entity.id
_entity.type
_entity.pdbx_description
1 polymer ?
#
loop_
_entity_poly.entity_id
_entity_poly.type
_entity_poly.pdbx_seq_one_letter_code
_entity_poly.pdbx_strand_id
1 'polypeptide(L)' 'QPAPAQKNLIIQWEGTQARVVKEFRNLGIIKADPNTYVQQYGTQLRPTQGLPDFIKGLPTPNLGPEYV' A
#
# COMPACT_ATOMS: atom_id res chain seq x y z
N GLN A 1 -28.97 -11.18 -57.72
CA GLN A 1 -28.50 -10.05 -56.90
C GLN A 1 -27.10 -10.38 -56.41
N PRO A 2 -26.05 -9.55 -56.65
CA PRO A 2 -24.71 -9.87 -56.17
C PRO A 2 -24.66 -9.72 -54.63
N ALA A 3 -23.88 -10.59 -53.97
CA ALA A 3 -23.74 -10.60 -52.52
C ALA A 3 -23.12 -9.28 -52.02
N PRO A 4 -23.57 -8.74 -50.86
CA PRO A 4 -23.00 -7.51 -50.32
C PRO A 4 -21.54 -7.72 -49.95
N ALA A 5 -20.68 -6.79 -50.38
CA ALA A 5 -19.25 -6.81 -50.09
C ALA A 5 -19.01 -6.67 -48.57
N GLN A 6 -18.38 -7.68 -47.97
CA GLN A 6 -17.93 -7.60 -46.58
C GLN A 6 -16.82 -6.56 -46.46
N LYS A 7 -16.96 -5.66 -45.48
CA LYS A 7 -15.95 -4.64 -45.17
C LYS A 7 -15.05 -5.16 -44.05
N ASN A 8 -13.75 -5.16 -44.28
CA ASN A 8 -12.76 -5.45 -43.24
C ASN A 8 -12.71 -4.25 -42.26
N LEU A 9 -12.96 -4.52 -40.98
CA LEU A 9 -12.87 -3.55 -39.90
C LEU A 9 -11.59 -3.83 -39.09
N ILE A 10 -10.70 -2.84 -39.01
CA ILE A 10 -9.52 -2.89 -38.14
C ILE A 10 -9.85 -2.06 -36.90
N ILE A 11 -9.94 -2.72 -35.75
CA ILE A 11 -10.16 -2.07 -34.46
C ILE A 11 -8.79 -1.89 -33.81
N GLN A 12 -8.34 -0.64 -33.67
CA GLN A 12 -7.14 -0.31 -32.90
C GLN A 12 -7.56 -0.01 -31.46
N TRP A 13 -7.14 -0.88 -30.55
CA TRP A 13 -7.38 -0.72 -29.12
C TRP A 13 -6.16 -0.06 -28.49
N GLU A 14 -6.30 1.17 -27.99
CA GLU A 14 -5.22 1.80 -27.23
C GLU A 14 -5.24 1.30 -25.78
N GLY A 15 -4.07 0.95 -25.25
CA GLY A 15 -3.93 0.44 -23.88
C GLY A 15 -4.17 1.53 -22.84
N THR A 16 -5.07 1.29 -21.90
CA THR A 16 -5.37 2.25 -20.81
C THR A 16 -4.16 2.38 -19.88
N GLN A 17 -3.67 3.60 -19.69
CA GLN A 17 -2.61 3.88 -18.72
C GLN A 17 -3.21 3.97 -17.31
N ALA A 18 -3.03 2.94 -16.49
CA ALA A 18 -3.46 2.93 -15.10
C ALA A 18 -2.29 3.30 -14.17
N ARG A 19 -2.49 4.30 -13.30
CA ARG A 19 -1.55 4.66 -12.24
C ARG A 19 -1.92 3.90 -10.96
N VAL A 20 -1.07 2.95 -10.54
CA VAL A 20 -1.24 2.25 -9.27
C VAL A 20 -0.67 3.11 -8.14
N VAL A 21 -1.54 3.63 -7.27
CA VAL A 21 -1.14 4.32 -6.03
C VAL A 21 -1.36 3.37 -4.87
N LYS A 22 -0.28 2.95 -4.19
CA LYS A 22 -0.38 2.13 -2.98
C LYS A 22 -0.63 3.05 -1.78
N GLU A 23 -1.80 2.91 -1.15
CA GLU A 23 -2.12 3.57 0.10
C GLU A 23 -2.06 2.54 1.24
N PHE A 24 -1.23 2.79 2.25
CA PHE A 24 -1.22 1.99 3.48
C PHE A 24 -2.30 2.53 4.41
N ARG A 25 -3.50 1.92 4.39
CA ARG A 25 -4.60 2.22 5.32
C ARG A 25 -4.61 1.20 6.45
N ASN A 26 -4.90 1.65 7.68
CA ASN A 26 -5.05 0.81 8.86
C ASN A 26 -3.84 -0.08 9.15
N LEU A 27 -2.68 0.53 9.42
CA LEU A 27 -1.57 -0.18 10.06
C LEU A 27 -2.08 -0.63 11.44
N GLY A 28 -2.53 -1.88 11.54
CA GLY A 28 -3.04 -2.44 12.78
C GLY A 28 -1.99 -2.34 13.87
N ILE A 29 -2.35 -1.74 15.01
CA ILE A 29 -1.44 -1.61 16.14
C ILE A 29 -1.69 -2.80 17.05
N ILE A 30 -0.64 -3.61 17.24
CA ILE A 30 -0.65 -4.73 18.18
C ILE A 30 0.00 -4.27 19.49
N LYS A 31 -0.67 -4.49 20.63
CA LYS A 31 -0.08 -4.27 21.95
C LYS A 31 0.98 -5.34 22.19
N ALA A 32 2.24 -4.94 22.34
CA ALA A 32 3.34 -5.83 22.62
C ALA A 32 4.19 -5.25 23.77
N ASP A 33 4.70 -6.13 24.64
CA ASP A 33 5.71 -5.74 25.62
C ASP A 33 6.98 -5.30 24.87
N PRO A 34 7.52 -4.09 25.11
CA PRO A 34 8.66 -3.57 24.35
C PRO A 34 9.89 -4.47 24.45
N ASN A 35 10.16 -5.07 25.60
CA ASN A 35 11.34 -5.91 25.79
C ASN A 35 11.21 -7.20 24.97
N THR A 36 10.04 -7.83 25.04
CA THR A 36 9.73 -9.05 24.29
C THR A 36 9.75 -8.80 22.78
N TYR A 37 9.17 -7.67 22.35
CA TYR A 37 9.13 -7.30 20.95
C TYR A 37 10.52 -7.03 20.36
N VAL A 38 11.38 -6.31 21.11
CA VAL A 38 12.77 -6.07 20.71
C VAL A 38 13.58 -7.36 20.72
N GLN A 39 13.35 -8.27 21.68
CA GLN A 39 14.01 -9.58 21.69
C GLN A 39 13.64 -10.44 20.47
N GLN A 40 12.36 -10.44 20.08
CA GLN A 40 11.86 -11.26 18.97
C GLN A 40 12.17 -10.67 17.59
N TYR A 41 12.01 -9.36 17.42
CA TYR A 41 12.04 -8.69 16.12
C TYR A 41 13.13 -7.63 15.99
N GLY A 42 13.95 -7.39 17.03
CA GLY A 42 14.94 -6.33 17.06
C GLY A 42 15.93 -6.34 15.90
N THR A 43 16.28 -7.52 15.39
CA THR A 43 17.16 -7.68 14.22
C THR A 43 16.50 -7.28 12.90
N GLN A 44 15.17 -7.22 12.86
CA GLN A 44 14.38 -6.81 11.70
C GLN A 44 13.94 -5.34 11.78
N LEU A 45 14.15 -4.68 12.92
CA LEU A 45 13.81 -3.27 13.10
C LEU A 45 14.73 -2.39 12.26
N ARG A 46 14.12 -1.51 11.46
CA ARG A 46 14.85 -0.48 10.73
C ARG A 46 15.22 0.65 11.70
N PRO A 47 16.49 1.08 11.76
CA PRO A 47 16.88 2.23 12.55
C PRO A 47 16.18 3.49 12.03
N THR A 48 15.83 4.38 12.95
CA THR A 48 15.04 5.60 12.68
C THR A 48 15.71 6.50 11.65
N GLN A 49 17.05 6.49 11.54
CA GLN A 49 17.79 7.25 10.53
C GLN A 49 17.55 6.78 9.09
N GLY A 50 17.06 5.55 8.87
CA GLY A 50 16.82 4.99 7.54
C GLY A 50 15.36 5.07 7.07
N LEU A 51 14.49 5.71 7.85
CA LEU A 51 13.07 5.80 7.54
C LEU A 51 12.77 7.04 6.67
N PRO A 52 11.82 6.96 5.71
CA PRO A 52 11.40 8.11 4.92
C PRO A 52 10.79 9.24 5.78
N ASP A 53 10.97 10.49 5.35
CA ASP A 53 10.53 11.66 6.13
C ASP A 53 9.03 11.74 6.39
N PHE A 54 8.19 11.15 5.52
CA PHE A 54 6.74 11.16 5.71
C PHE A 54 6.30 10.47 7.02
N ILE A 55 7.11 9.55 7.55
CA ILE A 55 6.81 8.83 8.80
C ILE A 55 6.81 9.80 9.99
N LYS A 56 7.63 10.86 9.97
CA LYS A 56 7.67 11.89 11.03
C LYS A 56 6.36 12.69 11.11
N GLY A 57 5.58 12.70 10.02
CA GLY A 57 4.28 13.37 9.96
C GLY A 57 3.11 12.47 10.32
N LEU A 58 3.33 11.17 10.58
CA LEU A 58 2.25 10.27 10.99
C LEU A 58 1.86 10.61 12.43
N PRO A 59 0.58 10.92 12.70
CA PRO A 59 0.13 11.14 14.05
C PRO A 59 0.32 9.85 14.86
N THR A 60 0.79 9.98 16.10
CA THR A 60 0.77 8.86 17.04
C THR A 60 -0.69 8.41 17.16
N PRO A 61 -0.98 7.12 16.93
CA PRO A 61 -2.35 6.65 17.00
C PRO A 61 -2.90 6.86 18.41
N ASN A 62 -4.09 7.48 18.50
CA ASN A 62 -4.83 7.54 19.75
C ASN A 62 -5.37 6.14 20.02
N LEU A 63 -4.68 5.42 20.90
CA LEU A 63 -5.00 4.04 21.20
C LEU A 63 -6.24 3.88 22.09
N GLY A 64 -6.93 4.94 22.52
CA GLY A 64 -8.10 4.78 23.40
C GLY A 64 -7.74 4.18 24.78
N PRO A 65 -8.61 4.32 25.79
CA PRO A 65 -8.35 3.80 27.13
C PRO A 65 -8.31 2.26 27.19
N GLU A 66 -8.90 1.57 26.21
CA GLU A 66 -8.95 0.11 26.16
C GLU A 66 -7.61 -0.55 25.79
N TYR A 67 -6.62 0.24 25.36
CA TYR A 67 -5.28 -0.23 25.01
C TYR A 67 -4.15 0.39 25.87
N VAL A 68 -4.45 1.24 26.87
CA VAL A 68 -3.47 1.76 27.86
C VAL A 68 -3.17 0.70 28.93
#